data_AF-A0AAV9NYC8-F1
#
_entry.id   AF-A0AAV9NYC8-F1
#
_cell.length_a   1.000
_cell.length_b   1.000
_cell.length_c   1.000
_cell.angle_alpha   90.00
_cell.angle_beta   90.00
_cell.angle_gamma   90.00
#
_symmetry.space_group_name_H-M   'P 1'
#
loop_
_entity.id
_entity.type
_entity.pdbx_description
1 polymer ?
#
loop_
_entity_poly.entity_id
_entity_poly.type
_entity_poly.pdbx_seq_one_letter_code
_entity_poly.pdbx_strand_id
1 'polypeptide(L)'
;MAFKLAPVHVWAQGFAYALDKHRKQHTWNARDITNVTVYAGPSIMEPMRWIENPISLMQAQYSVPFGIAAALTTDVNTNPLRMNEALVSNPTTRWLEATMKKVKISDDPGYMWGYMTFNLNGETVNITADTYPGIPGALCFDKAVERKFANVAKELGVGDEVQDVRDKILGLKDVEDMSLLLMIWFTWARRPRPTLLHRSSVKGS
;
A
#
# COMPACT_ATOMS: atom_id res chain seq x y z
N MET A 1 -9.49 15.46 -1.58
CA MET A 1 -8.19 14.77 -1.36
C MET A 1 -8.47 13.30 -1.12
N ALA A 2 -7.75 12.38 -1.78
CA ALA A 2 -7.97 10.94 -1.60
C ALA A 2 -7.16 10.38 -0.43
N PHE A 3 -7.73 9.45 0.33
CA PHE A 3 -7.10 8.76 1.44
C PHE A 3 -6.34 7.53 0.93
N LYS A 4 -5.01 7.54 1.01
CA LYS A 4 -4.19 6.39 0.59
C LYS A 4 -4.43 5.19 1.51
N LEU A 5 -4.68 4.01 0.97
CA LEU A 5 -4.78 2.77 1.75
C LEU A 5 -3.40 2.12 1.95
N ALA A 6 -2.60 2.06 0.88
CA ALA A 6 -1.22 1.59 0.93
C ALA A 6 -0.22 2.78 0.84
N PRO A 7 1.01 2.65 1.33
CA PRO A 7 2.06 3.68 1.24
C PRO A 7 2.71 3.72 -0.16
N VAL A 8 1.89 3.85 -1.20
CA VAL A 8 2.33 3.93 -2.61
C VAL A 8 1.80 5.22 -3.27
N HIS A 9 2.22 5.49 -4.51
CA HIS A 9 1.72 6.62 -5.27
C HIS A 9 0.19 6.57 -5.38
N VAL A 10 -0.50 7.71 -5.40
CA VAL A 10 -1.98 7.74 -5.45
C VAL A 10 -2.53 6.99 -6.68
N TRP A 11 -1.84 7.10 -7.81
CA TRP A 11 -2.17 6.38 -9.05
C TRP A 11 -1.94 4.87 -8.99
N ALA A 12 -1.16 4.36 -8.04
CA ALA A 12 -0.99 2.93 -7.81
C ALA A 12 -2.02 2.35 -6.81
N GLN A 13 -2.83 3.19 -6.13
CA GLN A 13 -3.75 2.74 -5.09
C GLN A 13 -4.80 1.76 -5.60
N GLY A 14 -5.39 2.03 -6.78
CA GLY A 14 -6.40 1.17 -7.39
C GLY A 14 -5.86 -0.25 -7.63
N PHE A 15 -4.67 -0.36 -8.22
CA PHE A 15 -4.01 -1.65 -8.44
C PHE A 15 -3.61 -2.34 -7.15
N ALA A 16 -2.99 -1.63 -6.20
CA ALA A 16 -2.60 -2.21 -4.92
C ALA A 16 -3.81 -2.74 -4.15
N TYR A 17 -4.94 -2.03 -4.21
CA TYR A 17 -6.19 -2.45 -3.60
C TYR A 17 -6.83 -3.66 -4.32
N ALA A 18 -6.85 -3.65 -5.65
CA ALA A 18 -7.38 -4.76 -6.44
C ALA A 18 -6.56 -6.05 -6.24
N LEU A 19 -5.23 -5.93 -6.15
CA LEU A 19 -4.34 -7.04 -5.82
C LEU A 19 -4.57 -7.56 -4.40
N ASP A 20 -4.74 -6.69 -3.41
CA ASP A 20 -5.10 -7.12 -2.04
C ASP A 20 -6.43 -7.88 -2.00
N LYS A 21 -7.45 -7.41 -2.72
CA LYS A 21 -8.72 -8.14 -2.87
C LYS A 21 -8.50 -9.53 -3.46
N HIS A 22 -7.73 -9.62 -4.54
CA HIS A 22 -7.44 -10.89 -5.20
C HIS A 22 -6.67 -11.83 -4.27
N ARG A 23 -5.73 -11.30 -3.49
CA ARG A 23 -4.92 -12.05 -2.50
C ARG A 23 -5.72 -12.68 -1.38
N LYS A 24 -6.87 -12.10 -1.02
CA LYS A 24 -7.78 -12.68 -0.01
C LYS A 24 -8.47 -13.95 -0.49
N GLN A 25 -8.55 -14.14 -1.80
CA GLN A 25 -9.18 -15.30 -2.42
C GLN A 25 -8.16 -16.28 -3.00
N HIS A 26 -6.93 -15.82 -3.26
CA HIS A 26 -5.88 -16.58 -3.92
C HIS A 26 -4.53 -16.34 -3.26
N THR A 27 -3.81 -17.41 -2.97
CA THR A 27 -2.41 -17.33 -2.53
C THR A 27 -1.49 -17.48 -3.72
N TRP A 28 -0.42 -16.69 -3.79
CA TRP A 28 0.61 -16.83 -4.81
C TRP A 28 1.99 -16.52 -4.27
N ASN A 29 3.01 -17.03 -4.96
CA ASN A 29 4.39 -16.63 -4.77
C ASN A 29 4.76 -15.63 -5.88
N ALA A 30 5.34 -14.51 -5.49
CA ALA A 30 5.72 -13.44 -6.42
C ALA A 30 6.73 -13.89 -7.48
N ARG A 31 7.51 -14.94 -7.19
CA ARG A 31 8.50 -15.52 -8.12
C ARG A 31 7.87 -16.23 -9.31
N ASP A 32 6.61 -16.63 -9.20
CA ASP A 32 5.89 -17.35 -10.26
C ASP A 32 5.18 -16.39 -11.22
N ILE A 33 5.26 -15.08 -10.96
CA ILE A 33 4.63 -14.04 -11.77
C ILE A 33 5.55 -13.68 -12.92
N THR A 34 5.00 -13.60 -14.13
CA THR A 34 5.70 -13.14 -15.33
C THR A 34 4.80 -12.25 -16.20
N ASN A 35 5.38 -11.57 -17.20
CA ASN A 35 4.64 -10.83 -18.23
C ASN A 35 3.63 -9.79 -17.70
N VAL A 36 4.02 -9.02 -16.68
CA VAL A 36 3.13 -7.98 -16.12
C VAL A 36 2.93 -6.86 -17.14
N THR A 37 1.68 -6.57 -17.47
CA THR A 37 1.30 -5.44 -18.34
C THR A 37 0.19 -4.62 -17.69
N VAL A 38 0.41 -3.31 -17.59
CA VAL A 38 -0.56 -2.34 -17.06
C VAL A 38 -1.22 -1.59 -18.20
N TYR A 39 -2.53 -1.69 -18.28
CA TYR A 39 -3.38 -1.02 -19.24
C TYR A 39 -4.14 0.10 -18.54
N ALA A 40 -3.77 1.36 -18.77
CA ALA A 40 -4.39 2.47 -18.04
C ALA A 40 -4.44 3.79 -18.82
N GLY A 41 -5.13 4.78 -18.25
CA GLY A 41 -5.27 6.13 -18.79
C GLY A 41 -3.99 6.98 -18.69
N PRO A 42 -3.99 8.19 -19.28
CA PRO A 42 -2.79 8.99 -19.49
C PRO A 42 -2.11 9.39 -18.18
N SER A 43 -2.89 9.62 -17.12
CA SER A 43 -2.38 10.02 -15.80
C SER A 43 -1.41 9.02 -15.16
N ILE A 44 -1.59 7.72 -15.39
CA ILE A 44 -0.66 6.69 -14.89
C ILE A 44 0.63 6.66 -15.73
N MET A 45 0.52 7.01 -17.01
CA MET A 45 1.60 6.88 -17.98
C MET A 45 2.61 8.02 -17.94
N GLU A 46 2.28 9.13 -17.26
CA GLU A 46 3.15 10.31 -17.20
C GLU A 46 4.54 9.97 -16.63
N PRO A 47 5.62 10.45 -17.27
CA PRO A 47 7.00 10.13 -16.86
C PRO A 47 7.30 10.45 -15.39
N MET A 48 6.73 11.53 -14.85
CA MET A 48 6.95 11.92 -13.45
C MET A 48 6.33 10.97 -12.42
N ARG A 49 5.44 10.06 -12.85
CA ARG A 49 4.77 9.05 -12.01
C ARG A 49 5.28 7.65 -12.33
N TRP A 50 5.65 7.40 -13.58
CA TRP A 50 6.29 6.18 -14.03
C TRP A 50 7.80 6.20 -13.79
N ILE A 51 8.19 6.32 -12.52
CA ILE A 51 9.60 6.34 -12.10
C ILE A 51 10.14 4.91 -12.15
N GLU A 52 11.07 4.66 -13.06
CA GLU A 52 11.74 3.36 -13.21
C GLU A 52 12.93 3.24 -12.26
N ASN A 53 13.22 2.01 -11.83
CA ASN A 53 14.40 1.66 -11.04
C ASN A 53 14.62 2.48 -9.76
N PRO A 54 13.61 2.75 -8.92
CA PRO A 54 13.76 3.62 -7.75
C PRO A 54 14.83 3.12 -6.77
N ILE A 55 15.80 3.96 -6.40
CA ILE A 55 16.97 3.53 -5.60
C ILE A 55 16.81 3.79 -4.10
N SER A 56 15.68 4.35 -3.66
CA SER A 56 15.39 4.64 -2.26
C SER A 56 13.92 4.40 -1.96
N LEU A 57 13.60 4.18 -0.68
CA LEU A 57 12.20 4.09 -0.23
C LEU A 57 11.37 5.30 -0.64
N MET A 58 11.93 6.51 -0.57
CA MET A 58 11.24 7.72 -1.01
C MET A 58 10.86 7.63 -2.49
N GLN A 59 11.81 7.34 -3.39
CA GLN A 59 11.50 7.21 -4.82
C GLN A 59 10.51 6.07 -5.09
N ALA A 60 10.65 4.95 -4.38
CA ALA A 60 9.77 3.80 -4.50
C ALA A 60 8.31 4.14 -4.13
N GLN A 61 8.08 5.02 -3.14
CA GLN A 61 6.74 5.49 -2.79
C GLN A 61 6.08 6.37 -3.86
N TYR A 62 6.88 7.01 -4.73
CA TYR A 62 6.38 7.83 -5.84
C TYR A 62 6.38 7.11 -7.19
N SER A 63 7.04 5.95 -7.29
CA SER A 63 7.02 5.10 -8.47
C SER A 63 5.73 4.30 -8.57
N VAL A 64 4.94 4.53 -9.62
CA VAL A 64 3.78 3.69 -9.96
C VAL A 64 4.17 2.24 -10.24
N PRO A 65 5.14 1.92 -11.12
CA PRO A 65 5.47 0.52 -11.40
C PRO A 65 6.02 -0.21 -10.16
N PHE A 66 6.82 0.46 -9.32
CA PHE A 66 7.26 -0.13 -8.06
C PHE A 66 6.10 -0.36 -7.10
N GLY A 67 5.16 0.59 -6.97
CA GLY A 67 3.99 0.42 -6.10
C GLY A 67 3.14 -0.80 -6.50
N ILE A 68 3.00 -1.07 -7.80
CA ILE A 68 2.30 -2.25 -8.32
C ILE A 68 3.14 -3.52 -8.05
N ALA A 69 4.44 -3.51 -8.34
CA ALA A 69 5.33 -4.64 -8.08
C ALA A 69 5.41 -5.00 -6.59
N ALA A 70 5.40 -4.01 -5.70
CA ALA A 70 5.34 -4.16 -4.26
C ALA A 70 4.06 -4.90 -3.83
N ALA A 71 2.91 -4.50 -4.38
CA ALA A 71 1.62 -5.13 -4.10
C ALA A 71 1.49 -6.55 -4.69
N LEU A 72 2.15 -6.84 -5.82
CA LEU A 72 2.29 -8.20 -6.34
C LEU A 72 3.18 -9.06 -5.42
N THR A 73 4.22 -8.46 -4.83
CA THR A 73 5.20 -9.18 -4.02
C THR A 73 4.71 -9.46 -2.61
N THR A 74 4.01 -8.51 -2.00
CA THR A 74 3.56 -8.61 -0.63
C THR A 74 2.31 -7.79 -0.37
N ASP A 75 1.65 -8.06 0.75
CA ASP A 75 0.52 -7.26 1.22
C ASP A 75 0.99 -5.94 1.84
N VAL A 76 1.04 -4.90 1.02
CA VAL A 76 1.34 -3.52 1.44
C VAL A 76 0.11 -2.72 1.89
N ASN A 77 -1.09 -3.30 1.80
CA ASN A 77 -2.34 -2.61 2.13
C ASN A 77 -2.76 -2.91 3.57
N THR A 78 -2.76 -4.19 3.96
CA THR A 78 -3.02 -4.60 5.34
C THR A 78 -1.79 -4.37 6.22
N ASN A 79 -0.57 -4.54 5.67
CA ASN A 79 0.67 -4.29 6.41
C ASN A 79 1.51 -3.20 5.74
N PRO A 80 1.24 -1.92 6.03
CA PRO A 80 1.95 -0.81 5.40
C PRO A 80 3.44 -0.75 5.76
N LEU A 81 3.86 -1.35 6.88
CA LEU A 81 5.28 -1.41 7.27
C LEU A 81 6.12 -2.31 6.36
N ARG A 82 5.48 -3.13 5.50
CA ARG A 82 6.19 -3.91 4.48
C ARG A 82 6.75 -3.06 3.35
N MET A 83 6.24 -1.85 3.14
CA MET A 83 6.85 -0.88 2.24
C MET A 83 8.06 -0.23 2.93
N ASN A 84 9.20 -0.91 2.87
CA ASN A 84 10.44 -0.54 3.55
C ASN A 84 11.66 -0.80 2.65
N GLU A 85 12.87 -0.47 3.13
CA GLU A 85 14.11 -0.61 2.37
C GLU A 85 14.42 -2.07 1.95
N ALA A 86 13.98 -3.06 2.74
CA ALA A 86 14.15 -4.47 2.37
C ALA A 86 13.27 -4.84 1.17
N LEU A 87 12.07 -4.25 1.04
CA LEU A 87 11.23 -4.43 -0.14
C LEU A 87 11.79 -3.69 -1.36
N VAL A 88 12.37 -2.50 -1.16
CA VAL A 88 13.05 -1.71 -2.22
C VAL A 88 14.20 -2.50 -2.84
N SER A 89 14.97 -3.21 -2.01
CA SER A 89 16.09 -4.05 -2.46
C SER A 89 15.70 -5.48 -2.82
N ASN A 90 14.42 -5.86 -2.72
CA ASN A 90 13.98 -7.22 -2.99
C ASN A 90 14.14 -7.58 -4.48
N PRO A 91 14.90 -8.64 -4.84
CA PRO A 91 15.16 -8.97 -6.24
C PRO A 91 13.91 -9.28 -7.06
N THR A 92 12.90 -9.92 -6.45
CA THR A 92 11.64 -10.24 -7.13
C THR A 92 10.82 -8.98 -7.39
N THR A 93 10.68 -8.10 -6.41
CA THR A 93 10.02 -6.79 -6.61
C THR A 93 10.71 -5.98 -7.70
N ARG A 94 12.05 -5.91 -7.66
CA ARG A 94 12.87 -5.20 -8.66
C ARG A 94 12.67 -5.77 -10.06
N TRP A 95 12.68 -7.09 -10.19
CA TRP A 95 12.48 -7.74 -11.48
C TRP A 95 11.08 -7.48 -12.03
N LEU A 96 10.05 -7.58 -11.19
CA LEU A 96 8.67 -7.30 -11.60
C LEU A 96 8.49 -5.84 -12.04
N GLU A 97 9.09 -4.90 -11.31
CA GLU A 97 9.06 -3.47 -11.65
C GLU A 97 9.77 -3.21 -12.99
N ALA A 98 10.99 -3.71 -13.16
CA ALA A 98 11.81 -3.47 -14.36
C ALA A 98 11.25 -4.13 -15.64
N THR A 99 10.52 -5.23 -15.50
CA THR A 99 9.93 -5.95 -16.65
C THR A 99 8.49 -5.56 -16.96
N MET A 100 7.90 -4.69 -16.13
CA MET A 100 6.51 -4.25 -16.28
C MET A 100 6.32 -3.44 -17.55
N LYS A 101 5.41 -3.92 -18.41
CA LYS A 101 5.00 -3.19 -19.61
C LYS A 101 3.84 -2.25 -19.27
N LYS A 102 3.75 -1.14 -20.00
CA LYS A 102 2.61 -0.21 -19.92
C LYS A 102 1.97 -0.01 -21.29
N VAL A 103 0.65 0.06 -21.31
CA VAL A 103 -0.15 0.29 -22.50
C VAL A 103 -1.18 1.37 -22.18
N LYS A 104 -1.15 2.47 -22.92
CA LYS A 104 -2.18 3.51 -22.83
C LYS A 104 -3.43 3.01 -23.55
N ILE A 105 -4.56 2.97 -22.84
CA ILE A 105 -5.85 2.48 -23.38
C ILE A 105 -6.92 3.57 -23.55
N SER A 106 -6.62 4.79 -23.12
CA SER A 106 -7.50 5.96 -23.27
C SER A 106 -6.66 7.22 -23.36
N ASP A 107 -7.16 8.21 -24.09
CA ASP A 107 -6.63 9.59 -24.11
C ASP A 107 -7.41 10.53 -23.18
N ASP A 108 -8.51 10.08 -22.59
CA ASP A 108 -9.31 10.86 -21.66
C ASP A 108 -8.53 11.11 -20.35
N PRO A 109 -8.25 12.39 -19.99
CA PRO A 109 -7.60 12.74 -18.72
C PRO A 109 -8.40 12.31 -17.48
N GLY A 110 -9.72 12.14 -17.60
CA GLY A 110 -10.62 11.64 -16.57
C GLY A 110 -10.51 10.13 -16.33
N TYR A 111 -9.87 9.39 -17.24
CA TYR A 111 -9.69 7.95 -17.12
C TYR A 111 -8.59 7.62 -16.09
N MET A 112 -9.00 7.47 -14.83
CA MET A 112 -8.07 7.44 -13.69
C MET A 112 -7.23 6.17 -13.55
N TRP A 113 -7.77 4.99 -13.90
CA TRP A 113 -7.08 3.70 -13.75
C TRP A 113 -7.24 2.83 -15.01
N GLY A 114 -7.62 1.55 -14.86
CA GLY A 114 -7.66 0.57 -15.92
C GLY A 114 -7.55 -0.85 -15.39
N TYR A 115 -6.75 -1.70 -16.02
CA TYR A 115 -6.55 -3.08 -15.60
C TYR A 115 -5.11 -3.52 -15.81
N MET A 116 -4.73 -4.64 -15.22
CA MET A 116 -3.44 -5.26 -15.44
C MET A 116 -3.60 -6.74 -15.73
N THR A 117 -2.70 -7.26 -16.55
CA THR A 117 -2.57 -8.68 -16.77
C THR A 117 -1.18 -9.15 -16.35
N PHE A 118 -1.09 -10.39 -15.91
CA PHE A 118 0.17 -11.07 -15.67
C PHE A 118 -0.05 -12.57 -15.76
N ASN A 119 1.02 -13.32 -15.98
CA ASN A 119 0.99 -14.76 -15.90
C ASN A 119 1.35 -15.20 -14.49
N LEU A 120 0.59 -16.14 -13.93
CA LEU A 120 0.85 -16.80 -12.66
C LEU A 120 0.79 -18.31 -12.91
N ASN A 121 1.89 -19.03 -12.68
CA ASN A 121 1.97 -20.47 -12.93
C ASN A 121 1.54 -20.90 -14.35
N GLY A 122 1.79 -20.03 -15.35
CA GLY A 122 1.41 -20.28 -16.75
C GLY A 122 -0.02 -19.83 -17.11
N GLU A 123 -0.84 -19.45 -16.14
CA GLU A 123 -2.20 -18.94 -16.37
C GLU A 123 -2.21 -17.41 -16.42
N THR A 124 -2.98 -16.84 -17.34
CA THR A 124 -3.15 -15.38 -17.40
C THR A 124 -4.19 -14.92 -16.38
N VAL A 125 -3.76 -14.07 -15.45
CA VAL A 125 -4.59 -13.39 -14.47
C VAL A 125 -4.89 -11.98 -14.97
N ASN A 126 -6.13 -11.53 -14.80
CA ASN A 126 -6.57 -10.16 -15.08
C ASN A 126 -7.09 -9.51 -13.79
N ILE A 127 -6.59 -8.33 -13.47
CA ILE A 127 -6.98 -7.53 -12.33
C ILE A 127 -7.46 -6.16 -12.80
N THR A 128 -8.75 -5.89 -12.61
CA THR A 128 -9.34 -4.57 -12.86
C THR A 128 -9.12 -3.66 -11.66
N ALA A 129 -8.59 -2.46 -11.92
CA ALA A 129 -8.45 -1.38 -10.96
C ALA A 129 -9.38 -0.24 -11.40
N ASP A 130 -10.58 -0.20 -10.86
CA ASP A 130 -11.63 0.77 -11.21
C ASP A 130 -12.03 1.66 -10.02
N THR A 131 -11.77 1.19 -8.79
CA THR A 131 -12.09 1.91 -7.57
C THR A 131 -11.20 1.48 -6.40
N TYR A 132 -11.16 2.32 -5.37
CA TYR A 132 -10.78 1.91 -4.03
C TYR A 132 -11.49 2.76 -2.96
N PRO A 133 -11.74 2.22 -1.74
CA PRO A 133 -12.49 2.91 -0.69
C PRO A 133 -11.88 4.21 -0.18
N GLY A 134 -10.67 4.57 -0.57
CA GLY A 134 -10.04 5.82 -0.16
C GLY A 134 -10.42 7.04 -1.01
N ILE A 135 -11.30 6.87 -2.00
CA ILE A 135 -11.84 7.98 -2.78
C ILE A 135 -12.98 8.65 -1.97
N PRO A 136 -12.99 9.98 -1.83
CA PRO A 136 -14.10 10.68 -1.17
C PRO A 136 -15.45 10.32 -1.82
N GLY A 137 -16.45 10.00 -0.99
CA GLY A 137 -17.77 9.55 -1.45
C GLY A 137 -17.84 8.07 -1.85
N ALA A 138 -16.74 7.32 -1.80
CA ALA A 138 -16.78 5.87 -1.99
C ALA A 138 -17.54 5.19 -0.85
N LEU A 139 -18.27 4.12 -1.20
CA LEU A 139 -18.90 3.25 -0.21
C LEU A 139 -17.82 2.67 0.72
N CYS A 140 -18.09 2.69 2.04
CA CYS A 140 -17.18 2.20 3.09
C CYS A 140 -15.86 2.98 3.25
N PHE A 141 -15.82 4.26 2.87
CA PHE A 141 -14.65 5.13 3.08
C PHE A 141 -14.23 5.18 4.56
N ASP A 142 -15.18 5.44 5.45
CA ASP A 142 -15.04 5.45 6.90
C ASP A 142 -14.41 4.14 7.43
N LYS A 143 -14.98 3.00 7.07
CA LYS A 143 -14.49 1.68 7.47
C LYS A 143 -13.08 1.40 6.95
N ALA A 144 -12.73 1.93 5.78
CA ALA A 144 -11.40 1.77 5.22
C ALA A 144 -10.36 2.61 5.97
N VAL A 145 -10.72 3.82 6.41
CA VAL A 145 -9.88 4.67 7.27
C VAL A 145 -9.66 4.00 8.62
N GLU A 146 -10.73 3.55 9.28
CA GLU A 146 -10.64 2.86 10.57
C GLU A 146 -9.79 1.58 10.49
N ARG A 147 -10.02 0.76 9.46
CA ARG A 147 -9.23 -0.45 9.23
C ARG A 147 -7.76 -0.13 9.02
N LYS A 148 -7.43 0.90 8.25
CA LYS A 148 -6.02 1.30 8.05
C LYS A 148 -5.39 1.72 9.37
N PHE A 149 -6.08 2.52 10.18
CA PHE A 149 -5.59 2.93 11.49
C PHE A 149 -5.30 1.72 12.39
N ALA A 150 -6.26 0.79 12.50
CA ALA A 150 -6.10 -0.44 13.29
C ALA A 150 -4.92 -1.31 12.79
N ASN A 151 -4.79 -1.45 11.47
CA ASN A 151 -3.69 -2.19 10.85
C ASN A 151 -2.33 -1.58 11.19
N VAL A 152 -2.18 -0.25 11.06
CA VAL A 152 -0.94 0.45 11.40
C VAL A 152 -0.61 0.27 12.89
N ALA A 153 -1.59 0.45 13.77
CA ALA A 153 -1.38 0.29 15.21
C ALA A 153 -0.98 -1.14 15.59
N LYS A 154 -1.62 -2.14 14.99
CA LYS A 154 -1.25 -3.54 15.17
C LYS A 154 0.19 -3.81 14.74
N GLU A 155 0.59 -3.34 13.56
CA GLU A 155 1.94 -3.57 13.03
C GLU A 155 3.03 -2.80 13.79
N LEU A 156 2.67 -1.68 14.42
CA LEU A 156 3.54 -0.97 15.35
C LEU A 156 3.58 -1.61 16.75
N GLY A 157 2.75 -2.62 17.02
CA GLY A 157 2.65 -3.27 18.33
C GLY A 157 2.02 -2.39 19.41
N VAL A 158 1.11 -1.49 19.04
CA VAL A 158 0.46 -0.53 19.94
C VAL A 158 -1.08 -0.58 19.87
N GLY A 159 -1.62 -1.75 19.51
CA GLY A 159 -3.05 -1.91 19.20
C GLY A 159 -3.99 -1.59 20.37
N ASP A 160 -3.59 -1.95 21.59
CA ASP A 160 -4.38 -1.72 22.80
C ASP A 160 -4.24 -0.26 23.26
N GLU A 161 -3.05 0.31 23.15
CA GLU A 161 -2.74 1.68 23.56
C GLU A 161 -3.32 2.74 22.62
N VAL A 162 -3.57 2.38 21.36
CA VAL A 162 -4.10 3.33 20.39
C VAL A 162 -5.62 3.54 20.52
N GLN A 163 -6.33 2.70 21.29
CA GLN A 163 -7.79 2.83 21.45
C GLN A 163 -8.17 4.14 22.13
N ASP A 164 -7.45 4.52 23.18
CA ASP A 164 -7.66 5.81 23.87
C ASP A 164 -7.45 7.00 22.92
N VAL A 165 -6.48 6.92 22.01
CA VAL A 165 -6.24 7.93 20.98
C VAL A 165 -7.39 7.96 19.99
N ARG A 166 -7.86 6.78 19.54
CA ARG A 166 -8.98 6.65 18.62
C ARG A 166 -10.24 7.27 19.19
N ASP A 167 -10.63 6.90 20.41
CA ASP A 167 -11.89 7.32 21.02
C ASP A 167 -11.92 8.84 21.23
N LYS A 168 -10.78 9.43 21.60
CA LYS A 168 -10.65 10.89 21.71
C LYS A 168 -10.66 11.61 20.36
N ILE A 169 -10.09 11.01 19.31
CA ILE A 169 -10.21 11.55 17.94
C ILE A 169 -11.68 11.52 17.49
N LEU A 170 -12.43 10.47 17.83
CA LEU A 170 -13.86 10.39 17.50
C LEU A 170 -14.71 11.39 18.30
N GLY A 171 -14.29 11.71 19.52
CA GLY A 171 -14.88 12.74 20.38
C GLY A 171 -14.37 14.17 20.14
N LEU A 172 -13.61 14.44 19.08
CA LEU A 172 -12.94 15.74 18.86
C LEU A 172 -13.89 16.95 18.89
N LYS A 173 -15.12 16.75 18.42
CA LYS A 173 -16.17 17.79 18.43
C LYS A 173 -16.54 18.27 19.85
N ASP A 174 -16.25 17.45 20.86
CA ASP A 174 -16.57 17.67 22.27
C ASP A 174 -15.31 18.05 23.08
N VAL A 175 -14.15 18.19 22.42
CA VAL A 175 -12.88 18.58 23.07
C VAL A 175 -12.78 20.11 23.12
N GLU A 176 -12.82 20.66 24.34
CA GLU A 176 -12.68 22.11 24.56
C GLU A 176 -11.22 22.58 24.55
N ASP A 177 -10.26 21.69 24.81
CA ASP A 177 -8.82 21.97 24.81
C ASP A 177 -8.01 20.95 24.01
N MET A 178 -7.48 21.38 22.86
CA MET A 178 -6.66 20.58 21.96
C MET A 178 -5.31 20.15 22.57
N SER A 179 -4.86 20.80 23.65
CA SER A 179 -3.64 20.42 24.37
C SER A 179 -3.77 19.00 24.98
N LEU A 180 -4.99 18.60 25.37
CA LEU A 180 -5.29 17.27 25.92
C LEU A 180 -5.07 16.16 24.90
N LEU A 181 -5.29 16.44 23.61
CA LEU A 181 -5.02 15.51 22.52
C LEU A 181 -3.50 15.37 22.29
N LEU A 182 -2.76 16.49 22.35
CA LEU A 182 -1.30 16.53 22.16
C LEU A 182 -0.54 15.88 23.33
N MET A 183 -1.03 16.03 24.56
CA MET A 183 -0.41 15.39 25.73
C MET A 183 -0.34 13.88 25.63
N ILE A 184 -1.30 13.24 24.96
CA ILE A 184 -1.29 11.78 24.75
C ILE A 184 -0.14 11.38 23.83
N TRP A 185 0.07 12.15 22.76
CA TRP A 185 1.20 11.96 21.85
C TRP A 185 2.54 12.10 22.56
N PHE A 186 2.70 13.09 23.44
CA PHE A 186 3.93 13.25 24.22
C PHE A 186 4.14 12.16 25.26
N THR A 187 3.06 11.72 25.92
CA THR A 187 3.11 10.63 26.90
C THR A 187 3.48 9.32 26.20
N TRP A 188 2.97 9.08 25.00
CA TRP A 188 3.30 7.93 24.17
C TRP A 188 4.74 7.99 23.63
N ALA A 189 5.17 9.14 23.08
CA ALA A 189 6.50 9.30 22.48
C ALA A 189 7.66 9.15 23.48
N ARG A 190 7.39 9.33 24.79
CA ARG A 190 8.38 9.17 25.87
C ARG A 190 8.51 7.74 26.39
N ARG A 191 7.69 6.78 25.93
CA ARG A 191 7.81 5.38 26.36
C ARG A 191 8.96 4.68 25.64
N PRO A 192 9.72 3.80 26.33
CA PRO A 192 10.74 2.97 25.69
C PRO A 192 10.06 2.08 24.64
N ARG A 193 10.52 2.17 23.38
CA ARG A 193 9.98 1.35 22.30
C ARG A 193 10.46 -0.10 22.47
N PRO A 194 9.61 -1.10 22.24
CA PRO A 194 10.07 -2.47 22.14
C PRO A 194 11.09 -2.56 21.00
N THR A 195 12.26 -3.10 21.30
CA THR A 195 13.28 -3.41 20.31
C THR A 195 12.67 -4.37 19.29
N LEU A 196 12.63 -3.98 18.01
CA LEU A 196 12.28 -4.87 16.91
C LEU A 196 13.32 -5.99 16.86
N LEU A 197 13.09 -7.06 17.60
CA LEU A 197 13.91 -8.27 17.54
C LEU A 197 13.68 -8.90 16.16
N HIS A 198 14.66 -8.76 15.28
CA HIS A 198 14.78 -9.60 14.11
C HIS A 198 14.79 -11.07 14.57
N ARG A 199 13.68 -11.77 14.37
CA ARG A 199 13.67 -13.24 14.43
C ARG A 199 14.47 -13.77 13.25
N SER A 200 15.77 -13.95 13.44
CA SER A 200 16.58 -14.83 12.60
C SER A 200 16.17 -16.27 12.90
N SER A 201 15.40 -16.88 12.00
CA SER A 201 15.20 -18.33 12.02
C SER A 201 16.48 -19.00 11.53
N VAL A 202 17.41 -19.30 12.44
CA VAL A 202 18.45 -20.29 12.17
C VAL A 202 17.78 -21.66 12.31
N LYS A 203 17.45 -22.29 11.18
CA LYS A 203 17.23 -23.73 11.15
C LYS A 203 18.60 -24.40 11.23
N GLY A 204 18.91 -24.96 12.39
CA GLY A 204 19.95 -25.96 12.55
C GLY A 204 19.49 -27.28 11.93
N SER A 205 20.42 -27.87 11.19
CA SER A 205 20.46 -29.20 10.57
C SER A 205 19.87 -30.33 11.39
#